data_AF-A0A835LIR3-F1
#
_entry.id   AF-A0A835LIR3-F1
#
_cell.length_a   1.000
_cell.length_b   1.000
_cell.length_c   1.000
_cell.angle_alpha   90.00
_cell.angle_beta   90.00
_cell.angle_gamma   90.00
#
_symmetry.space_group_name_H-M   'P 1'
#
loop_
_entity.id
_entity.type
_entity.pdbx_description
1 polymer ?
#
loop_
_entity_poly.entity_id
_entity_poly.type
_entity_poly.pdbx_seq_one_letter_code
_entity_poly.pdbx_strand_id
1 'polypeptide(L)'
;MWANQNELASLHSKLLTVSHHLVSCITARFFVGIGRGEILPSKDTRKLFLETWLQPLIDNYYWLQHSCRSFDQKVVEEGIGQTTLTLPLEEQQSILLAWLGKFLKAGDNCPNLQRAI
;
A
#
# COMPACT_ATOMS: atom_id res chain seq x y z
N MET A 1 -13.87 -2.70 -7.16
CA MET A 1 -14.45 -3.25 -5.91
C MET A 1 -13.52 -3.05 -4.71
N TRP A 2 -12.24 -3.51 -4.77
CA TRP A 2 -11.31 -3.42 -3.63
C TRP A 2 -10.92 -1.97 -3.26
N ALA A 3 -10.70 -1.09 -4.24
CA ALA A 3 -10.36 0.32 -3.99
C ALA A 3 -11.44 1.09 -3.18
N ASN A 4 -12.72 0.72 -3.29
CA ASN A 4 -13.82 1.46 -2.65
C ASN A 4 -14.20 0.91 -1.26
N GLN A 5 -13.30 0.19 -0.59
CA GLN A 5 -13.56 -0.46 0.70
C GLN A 5 -13.19 0.44 1.88
N ASN A 6 -13.66 1.69 1.86
CA ASN A 6 -13.33 2.70 2.88
C ASN A 6 -13.77 2.31 4.29
N GLU A 7 -14.94 1.67 4.42
CA GLU A 7 -15.42 1.18 5.71
C GLU A 7 -14.49 0.10 6.28
N LEU A 8 -14.12 -0.89 5.46
CA LEU A 8 -13.18 -1.93 5.84
C LEU A 8 -11.80 -1.37 6.19
N ALA A 9 -11.30 -0.42 5.41
CA ALA A 9 -10.03 0.26 5.68
C ALA A 9 -10.06 1.06 6.99
N SER A 10 -11.18 1.72 7.31
CA SER A 10 -11.35 2.46 8.57
C SER A 10 -11.42 1.55 9.80
N LEU A 11 -11.94 0.33 9.62
CA LEU A 11 -12.04 -0.69 10.65
C LEU A 11 -10.79 -1.55 10.75
N HIS A 12 -9.84 -1.41 9.82
CA HIS A 12 -8.66 -2.28 9.69
C HIS A 12 -7.98 -2.46 11.06
N SER A 13 -7.62 -1.37 11.75
CA SER A 13 -6.99 -1.43 13.08
C SER A 13 -7.85 -1.99 14.22
N LYS A 14 -9.16 -2.15 14.00
CA LYS A 14 -10.14 -2.64 14.99
C LYS A 14 -10.57 -4.09 14.73
N LEU A 15 -10.14 -4.69 13.61
CA LEU A 15 -10.43 -6.09 13.31
C LEU A 15 -9.61 -7.03 14.20
N LEU A 16 -10.08 -8.26 14.36
CA LEU A 16 -9.26 -9.34 14.93
C LEU A 16 -7.94 -9.44 14.16
N THR A 17 -6.83 -9.62 14.88
CA THR A 17 -5.46 -9.58 14.37
C THR A 17 -5.27 -10.40 13.09
N VAL A 18 -5.83 -11.62 13.04
CA VAL A 18 -5.72 -12.51 11.87
C VAL A 18 -6.43 -11.95 10.63
N SER A 19 -7.61 -11.34 10.79
CA SER A 19 -8.39 -10.80 9.67
C SER A 19 -7.71 -9.59 9.02
N HIS A 20 -7.17 -8.71 9.85
CA HIS A 20 -6.41 -7.53 9.43
C HIS A 20 -5.16 -7.90 8.61
N HIS A 21 -4.46 -8.94 9.02
CA HIS A 21 -3.30 -9.47 8.33
C HIS A 21 -3.62 -10.03 6.95
N LEU A 22 -4.71 -10.79 6.81
CA LEU A 22 -5.15 -11.29 5.50
C LEU A 22 -5.51 -10.16 4.54
N VAL A 23 -6.21 -9.13 5.02
CA VAL A 23 -6.54 -7.94 4.23
C VAL A 23 -5.25 -7.25 3.75
N SER A 24 -4.26 -7.11 4.63
CA SER A 24 -2.95 -6.54 4.29
C SER A 24 -2.23 -7.35 3.21
N CYS A 25 -2.25 -8.69 3.28
CA CYS A 25 -1.68 -9.56 2.26
C CYS A 25 -2.34 -9.40 0.90
N ILE A 26 -3.68 -9.33 0.87
CA ILE A 26 -4.46 -9.14 -0.37
C ILE A 26 -4.14 -7.77 -0.98
N THR A 27 -4.12 -6.72 -0.15
CA THR A 27 -3.77 -5.36 -0.58
C THR A 27 -2.35 -5.28 -1.15
N ALA A 28 -1.37 -5.90 -0.50
CA ALA A 28 0.01 -5.98 -1.02
C ALA A 28 0.04 -6.63 -2.42
N ARG A 29 -0.71 -7.71 -2.63
CA ARG A 29 -0.80 -8.37 -3.95
C ARG A 29 -1.43 -7.47 -5.01
N PHE A 30 -2.39 -6.63 -4.65
CA PHE A 30 -2.94 -5.64 -5.59
C PHE A 30 -1.89 -4.60 -6.00
N PHE A 31 -1.09 -4.07 -5.06
CA PHE A 31 0.02 -3.17 -5.40
C PHE A 31 1.01 -3.82 -6.36
N VAL A 32 1.38 -5.08 -6.12
CA VAL A 32 2.27 -5.84 -7.02
C VAL A 32 1.65 -6.00 -8.40
N GLY A 33 0.41 -6.48 -8.49
CA GLY A 33 -0.25 -6.70 -9.78
C GLY A 33 -0.44 -5.42 -10.57
N ILE A 34 -0.75 -4.30 -9.92
CA ILE A 34 -0.87 -2.99 -10.58
C ILE A 34 0.51 -2.51 -11.06
N GLY A 35 1.53 -2.54 -10.19
CA GLY A 35 2.87 -2.08 -10.55
C GLY A 35 3.55 -2.89 -11.64
N ARG A 36 3.19 -4.17 -11.79
CA ARG A 36 3.64 -5.03 -12.90
C ARG A 36 2.82 -4.88 -14.18
N GLY A 37 1.73 -4.11 -14.15
CA GLY A 37 0.80 -4.00 -15.27
C GLY A 37 -0.06 -5.25 -15.51
N GLU A 38 -0.08 -6.20 -14.57
CA GLU A 38 -0.96 -7.39 -14.60
C GLU A 38 -2.42 -7.00 -14.30
N ILE A 39 -2.60 -5.93 -13.52
CA ILE A 39 -3.90 -5.31 -13.21
C ILE A 39 -3.86 -3.87 -13.73
N LEU A 40 -4.79 -3.51 -14.62
CA LEU A 40 -4.81 -2.21 -15.30
C LEU A 40 -6.05 -1.38 -14.91
N PRO A 41 -6.18 -0.95 -13.65
CA PRO A 41 -7.29 -0.12 -13.23
C PRO A 41 -7.19 1.29 -13.82
N SER A 42 -8.32 1.99 -13.90
CA SER A 42 -8.36 3.40 -14.32
C SER A 42 -7.53 4.28 -13.38
N LYS A 43 -7.12 5.46 -13.86
CA LYS A 43 -6.40 6.47 -13.05
C LYS A 43 -7.11 6.73 -11.73
N ASP A 44 -8.41 7.02 -11.76
CA ASP A 44 -9.19 7.34 -10.57
C ASP A 44 -9.27 6.15 -9.60
N THR A 45 -9.29 4.93 -10.13
CA THR A 45 -9.25 3.71 -9.30
C THR A 45 -7.89 3.52 -8.64
N ARG A 46 -6.78 3.84 -9.31
CA ARG A 46 -5.42 3.79 -8.72
C ARG A 46 -5.28 4.81 -7.59
N LYS A 47 -5.75 6.04 -7.83
CA LYS A 47 -5.78 7.10 -6.82
C LYS A 47 -6.56 6.66 -5.59
N LEU A 48 -7.81 6.25 -5.78
CA LEU A 48 -8.67 5.80 -4.69
C LEU A 48 -8.03 4.60 -3.95
N PHE A 49 -7.43 3.66 -4.69
CA PHE A 49 -6.76 2.51 -4.08
C PHE A 49 -5.60 2.94 -3.16
N LEU A 50 -4.76 3.87 -3.59
CA LEU A 50 -3.68 4.44 -2.77
C LEU A 50 -4.24 5.17 -1.53
N GLU A 51 -5.24 6.03 -1.71
CA GLU A 51 -5.87 6.79 -0.62
C GLU A 51 -6.52 5.88 0.43
N THR A 52 -7.20 4.82 -0.01
CA THR A 52 -7.90 3.90 0.88
C THR A 52 -6.93 2.94 1.59
N TRP A 53 -5.90 2.44 0.90
CA TRP A 53 -5.18 1.24 1.36
C TRP A 53 -3.71 1.43 1.71
N LEU A 54 -3.05 2.51 1.27
CA LEU A 54 -1.63 2.71 1.56
C LEU A 54 -1.39 2.83 3.08
N GLN A 55 -2.15 3.68 3.76
CA GLN A 55 -2.01 3.87 5.20
C GLN A 55 -2.29 2.59 6.01
N PRO A 56 -3.42 1.88 5.80
CA PRO A 56 -3.68 0.61 6.47
C PRO A 56 -2.61 -0.47 6.22
N LEU A 57 -1.99 -0.47 5.04
CA LEU A 57 -0.88 -1.37 4.72
C LEU A 57 0.39 -1.00 5.49
N ILE A 58 0.74 0.30 5.53
CA ILE A 58 1.89 0.83 6.28
C ILE A 58 1.78 0.45 7.77
N ASP A 59 0.58 0.60 8.35
CA ASP A 59 0.36 0.29 9.77
C ASP A 59 0.59 -1.20 10.10
N ASN A 60 0.55 -2.10 9.11
CA ASN A 60 0.82 -3.53 9.26
C ASN A 60 2.14 -4.00 8.67
N TYR A 61 2.95 -3.08 8.17
CA TYR A 61 4.08 -3.43 7.34
C TYR A 61 5.10 -4.27 8.10
N TYR A 62 5.34 -3.95 9.37
CA TYR A 62 6.16 -4.77 10.27
C TYR A 62 5.70 -6.23 10.31
N TRP A 63 4.40 -6.47 10.47
CA TRP A 63 3.88 -7.84 10.49
C TRP A 63 4.03 -8.52 9.12
N LEU A 64 3.75 -7.80 8.03
CA LEU A 64 3.91 -8.35 6.68
C LEU A 64 5.35 -8.82 6.43
N GLN A 65 6.35 -8.00 6.80
CA GLN A 65 7.76 -8.32 6.66
C GLN A 65 8.19 -9.57 7.45
N HIS A 66 7.64 -9.75 8.66
CA HIS A 66 8.16 -10.77 9.59
C HIS A 66 7.31 -12.03 9.69
N SER A 67 6.04 -11.99 9.26
CA SER A 67 5.07 -13.06 9.51
C SER A 67 4.33 -13.54 8.26
N CYS A 68 4.31 -12.78 7.15
CA CYS A 68 3.69 -13.22 5.91
C CYS A 68 4.71 -13.96 5.02
N ARG A 69 4.60 -15.29 4.95
CA ARG A 69 5.58 -16.14 4.22
C ARG A 69 5.74 -15.81 2.74
N SER A 70 4.69 -15.30 2.08
CA SER A 70 4.71 -14.96 0.66
C SER A 70 5.00 -13.48 0.39
N PHE A 71 5.38 -12.73 1.41
CA PHE A 71 5.63 -11.30 1.29
C PHE A 71 7.06 -11.04 0.80
N ASP A 72 7.16 -10.49 -0.41
CA ASP A 72 8.42 -9.96 -0.94
C ASP A 72 8.40 -8.44 -0.82
N GLN A 73 9.19 -7.93 0.12
CA GLN A 73 9.29 -6.50 0.43
C GLN A 73 9.58 -5.66 -0.82
N LYS A 74 10.57 -6.06 -1.61
CA LYS A 74 11.05 -5.26 -2.74
C LYS A 74 9.98 -5.17 -3.82
N VAL A 75 9.33 -6.29 -4.11
CA VAL A 75 8.28 -6.36 -5.13
C VAL A 75 7.06 -5.53 -4.71
N VAL A 76 6.72 -5.52 -3.42
CA VAL A 76 5.61 -4.69 -2.90
C VAL A 76 5.97 -3.21 -2.93
N GLU A 77 7.17 -2.82 -2.50
CA GLU A 77 7.66 -1.43 -2.55
C GLU A 77 7.67 -0.88 -3.98
N GLU A 78 8.19 -1.67 -4.92
CA GLU A 78 8.17 -1.34 -6.35
C GLU A 78 6.73 -1.22 -6.86
N GLY A 79 5.84 -2.13 -6.46
CA GLY A 79 4.43 -2.08 -6.79
C GLY A 79 3.74 -0.80 -6.33
N ILE A 80 4.01 -0.37 -5.10
CA ILE A 80 3.49 0.89 -4.55
C ILE A 80 4.07 2.09 -5.31
N GLY A 81 5.38 2.11 -5.55
CA GLY A 81 6.07 3.18 -6.29
C GLY A 81 5.50 3.34 -7.70
N GLN A 82 5.43 2.25 -8.47
CA GLN A 82 4.87 2.27 -9.83
C GLN A 82 3.40 2.69 -9.84
N THR A 83 2.59 2.19 -8.90
CA THR A 83 1.18 2.62 -8.79
C THR A 83 1.09 4.14 -8.56
N THR A 84 1.95 4.69 -7.69
CA THR A 84 2.00 6.12 -7.38
C THR A 84 2.47 6.94 -8.58
N LEU A 85 3.56 6.54 -9.23
CA LEU A 85 4.17 7.27 -10.36
C LEU A 85 3.28 7.37 -11.61
N THR A 86 2.23 6.54 -11.69
CA THR A 86 1.24 6.60 -12.78
C THR A 86 0.14 7.66 -12.58
N LEU A 87 0.15 8.37 -11.45
CA LEU A 87 -0.79 9.44 -11.14
C LEU A 87 -0.25 10.82 -11.60
N PRO A 88 -1.09 11.85 -11.73
CA PRO A 88 -0.64 13.24 -11.91
C PRO A 88 0.26 13.72 -10.77
N LEU A 89 1.17 14.65 -11.06
CA LEU A 89 2.20 15.11 -10.12
C LEU A 89 1.65 15.62 -8.78
N GLU A 90 0.52 16.32 -8.79
CA GLU A 90 -0.12 16.82 -7.57
C GLU A 90 -0.57 15.67 -6.63
N GLU A 91 -1.13 14.60 -7.21
CA GLU A 91 -1.56 13.43 -6.45
C GLU A 91 -0.35 12.63 -5.94
N GLN A 92 0.69 12.49 -6.77
CA GLN A 92 1.97 11.91 -6.35
C GLN A 92 2.53 12.62 -5.12
N GLN A 93 2.62 13.96 -5.17
CA GLN A 93 3.15 14.75 -4.07
C GLN A 93 2.38 14.53 -2.77
N SER A 94 1.05 14.53 -2.83
CA SER A 94 0.20 14.30 -1.65
C SER A 94 0.46 12.92 -1.02
N ILE A 95 0.49 11.87 -1.85
CA ILE A 95 0.75 10.49 -1.39
C ILE A 95 2.17 10.35 -0.81
N LEU A 96 3.17 10.90 -1.49
CA LEU A 96 4.58 10.78 -1.08
C LEU A 96 4.87 11.58 0.19
N LEU A 97 4.26 12.74 0.39
CA LEU A 97 4.39 13.50 1.63
C LEU A 97 3.75 12.76 2.82
N ALA A 98 2.58 12.17 2.63
CA ALA A 98 1.92 11.37 3.65
C ALA A 98 2.76 10.13 4.03
N TRP A 99 3.29 9.43 3.02
CA TRP A 99 4.20 8.31 3.22
C TRP A 99 5.48 8.74 3.95
N LEU A 100 6.13 9.83 3.53
CA LEU A 100 7.39 10.29 4.12
C LEU A 100 7.22 10.59 5.62
N GLY A 101 6.11 11.23 6.01
CA GLY A 101 5.80 11.47 7.42
C GLY A 101 5.65 10.20 8.26
N LYS A 102 5.28 9.07 7.65
CA LYS A 102 5.21 7.75 8.30
C LYS A 102 6.57 7.05 8.29
N PHE A 103 7.28 7.08 7.16
CA PHE A 103 8.61 6.52 7.01
C PHE A 103 9.59 7.11 8.03
N LEU A 104 9.58 8.43 8.22
CA LEU A 104 10.42 9.11 9.21
C LEU A 104 10.14 8.69 10.67
N LYS A 105 8.95 8.17 10.96
CA LYS A 105 8.57 7.69 12.31
C LYS A 105 8.85 6.21 12.51
N ALA A 106 8.63 5.39 11.47
CA ALA A 106 8.66 3.94 11.56
C ALA A 106 9.97 3.30 11.06
N GLY A 107 10.78 4.03 10.28
CA GLY A 107 12.02 3.52 9.70
C GLY A 107 11.79 2.32 8.78
N ASP A 108 12.59 1.27 8.95
CA ASP A 108 12.52 0.03 8.15
C ASP A 108 11.23 -0.77 8.32
N ASN A 109 10.40 -0.42 9.31
CA ASN A 109 9.06 -0.98 9.51
C ASN A 109 7.99 -0.31 8.64
N CYS A 110 8.40 0.42 7.60
CA CYS A 110 7.57 1.10 6.61
C CYS A 110 8.10 0.75 5.21
N PRO A 111 7.25 0.67 4.17
CA PRO A 111 7.73 0.47 2.80
C PRO A 111 8.73 1.54 2.40
N ASN A 112 9.88 1.14 1.88
CA ASN A 112 10.88 2.06 1.36
C ASN A 112 10.58 2.43 -0.10
N LEU A 113 9.88 3.55 -0.30
CA LEU A 113 9.58 4.06 -1.63
C LEU A 113 10.73 4.86 -2.25
N GLN A 114 11.81 5.16 -1.51
CA GLN A 114 12.97 5.90 -2.06
C GLN A 114 13.68 5.14 -3.18
N ARG A 115 13.54 3.81 -3.20
CA ARG A 115 14.17 2.96 -4.22
C ARG A 115 13.28 2.74 -5.44
N ALA A 116 11.98 2.99 -5.30
CA ALA A 116 10.96 2.77 -6.31
C ALA A 116 10.61 4.05 -7.09
N ILE A 117 11.25 5.17 -6.73
CA ILE A 117 11.05 6.53 -7.28
C ILE A 117 12.42 7.07 -7.71
#